data_AF-A0A2M4CQH0-F1
#
_entry.id   AF-A0A2M4CQH0-F1
#
_cell.length_a   1.000
_cell.length_b   1.000
_cell.length_c   1.000
_cell.angle_alpha   90.00
_cell.angle_beta   90.00
_cell.angle_gamma   90.00
#
_symmetry.space_group_name_H-M   'P 1'
#
loop_
_entity.id
_entity.type
_entity.pdbx_description
1 polymer ?
#
loop_
_entity_poly.entity_id
_entity_poly.type
_entity_poly.pdbx_seq_one_letter_code
_entity_poly.pdbx_strand_id
1 'polypeptide(L)'
;TCLTHRKIPSNGRAILSDLINCTTLCLRFRFRFWQWGKWIEVRVDDRLPTRGDRPAHLHCAQPDIFWAALLEKAYAKLYGGYSFLKYGTVGRALQDLTGAVVQSVPPSGPLLGGAVPRSTLLIAISGVEKETKRRRSGLLTEHPYCVTGLARVRANSTDSVTHGSGSSAGDTSLIRLRSPWIGGEWGGVWCGAWSERSWEWNALNERDRELLSSRSSNDCEFWMSVNEFLTRFVVIWLAHIGPDDWALEPGLHTRAPWRAALAVRQWRAGFNAGGPHRFIETTATNPQFRIRVPPGHPSKAHVVVAVAQKYECYRSRNYEDEEIGFTIYEVPPGMQRVTPQYVSEQMPLDFAPLSNLREIATFFALPAGDFVVMPHAAQHREGRFLLRIFADQHTDVWEVNEENLVIHNIAADFCDERTIDARILYKLRTRYPHEIDATQLQAILKAHGGTNRGFRGLGGINCGPSLELCRGMLALRDPALGGRLSIEHVPALIGLMRFWKAAFRRCGPSSSGTATLSRGIWASKVSSYCLRGLLWAGGATASNKVLEALVSRFTRNRQITLEGYLLSMARLHLAHERYHSLDAKAKASPLSLEEMILMTIYS
;
A
#
# COMPACT_ATOMS: atom_id res chain seq x y z
N THR A 1 -28.37 -17.31 -31.74
CA THR A 1 -28.40 -18.76 -31.46
C THR A 1 -28.74 -18.98 -30.00
N CYS A 2 -29.89 -19.60 -29.71
CA CYS A 2 -30.40 -19.76 -28.35
C CYS A 2 -29.51 -20.72 -27.54
N LEU A 3 -29.00 -20.28 -26.39
CA LEU A 3 -28.33 -21.14 -25.42
C LEU A 3 -29.38 -21.88 -24.59
N THR A 4 -29.16 -23.16 -24.34
CA THR A 4 -30.00 -23.97 -23.43
C THR A 4 -29.23 -24.26 -22.15
N HIS A 5 -29.93 -24.45 -21.02
CA HIS A 5 -29.30 -24.85 -19.76
C HIS A 5 -29.53 -26.35 -19.55
N ARG A 6 -28.46 -27.11 -19.35
CA ARG A 6 -28.53 -28.55 -19.05
C ARG A 6 -27.83 -28.90 -17.75
N LYS A 7 -28.38 -29.90 -17.05
CA LYS A 7 -27.82 -30.47 -15.82
C LYS A 7 -26.71 -31.48 -16.16
N ILE A 8 -25.61 -31.49 -15.42
CA ILE A 8 -24.51 -32.45 -15.63
C ILE A 8 -25.02 -33.90 -15.45
N PRO A 9 -24.73 -34.82 -16.40
CA PRO A 9 -25.11 -36.23 -16.32
C PRO A 9 -24.55 -36.93 -15.07
N SER A 10 -25.25 -37.95 -14.56
CA SER A 10 -24.84 -38.72 -13.37
C SER A 10 -23.50 -39.44 -13.52
N ASN A 11 -23.11 -39.83 -14.74
CA ASN A 11 -21.93 -40.66 -14.97
C ASN A 11 -20.60 -39.87 -15.00
N GLY A 12 -20.62 -38.55 -15.23
CA GLY A 12 -19.44 -37.67 -15.11
C GLY A 12 -19.12 -37.25 -13.66
N ARG A 13 -19.80 -37.85 -12.67
CA ARG A 13 -19.64 -37.56 -11.24
C ARG A 13 -18.59 -38.44 -10.55
N ALA A 14 -17.99 -39.37 -11.29
CA ALA A 14 -17.20 -40.48 -10.76
C ALA A 14 -15.73 -40.16 -10.43
N ILE A 15 -15.24 -38.93 -10.62
CA ILE A 15 -13.85 -38.55 -10.25
C ILE A 15 -13.80 -37.77 -8.91
N LEU A 16 -14.93 -37.58 -8.23
CA LEU A 16 -15.01 -36.83 -6.97
C LEU A 16 -15.82 -37.56 -5.88
N SER A 17 -16.11 -38.84 -6.06
CA SER A 17 -17.01 -39.60 -5.19
C SER A 17 -16.27 -40.66 -4.36
N ASP A 18 -15.30 -40.24 -3.56
CA ASP A 18 -14.93 -40.95 -2.33
C ASP A 18 -15.25 -40.04 -1.15
N LEU A 19 -16.56 -39.83 -0.92
CA LEU A 19 -17.20 -39.53 0.37
C LEU A 19 -18.66 -39.11 0.11
N ILE A 20 -19.57 -39.84 0.75
CA ILE A 20 -20.98 -39.51 1.06
C ILE A 20 -22.02 -40.11 0.10
N ASN A 21 -22.51 -41.29 0.51
CA ASN A 21 -23.89 -41.74 0.31
C ASN A 21 -24.84 -40.78 1.05
N CYS A 22 -25.68 -40.03 0.33
CA CYS A 22 -27.04 -39.72 0.82
C CYS A 22 -27.90 -39.06 -0.26
N THR A 23 -29.04 -39.68 -0.51
CA THR A 23 -30.11 -39.33 -1.45
C THR A 23 -30.93 -38.13 -0.96
N THR A 24 -30.46 -36.90 -1.19
CA THR A 24 -31.25 -35.63 -1.36
C THR A 24 -30.30 -34.42 -1.51
N LEU A 25 -29.24 -34.55 -2.32
CA LEU A 25 -28.26 -33.48 -2.47
C LEU A 25 -28.68 -32.52 -3.59
N CYS A 26 -29.20 -31.33 -3.22
CA CYS A 26 -28.96 -30.11 -4.00
C CYS A 26 -27.44 -29.87 -4.04
N LEU A 27 -26.73 -30.61 -4.91
CA LEU A 27 -25.29 -30.54 -5.11
C LEU A 27 -24.90 -29.11 -5.45
N ARG A 28 -24.31 -28.41 -4.48
CA ARG A 28 -23.90 -27.02 -4.59
C ARG A 28 -22.38 -27.00 -4.57
N PHE A 29 -21.77 -26.81 -5.73
CA PHE A 29 -20.33 -26.65 -5.84
C PHE A 29 -19.89 -25.33 -5.22
N ARG A 30 -18.70 -25.32 -4.62
CA ARG A 30 -18.14 -24.17 -3.91
C ARG A 30 -16.77 -23.86 -4.48
N PHE A 31 -16.55 -22.59 -4.79
CA PHE A 31 -15.27 -22.06 -5.26
C PHE A 31 -14.89 -20.88 -4.37
N ARG A 32 -13.59 -20.66 -4.15
CA ARG A 32 -13.08 -19.51 -3.42
C ARG A 32 -12.34 -18.60 -4.39
N PHE A 33 -12.63 -17.30 -4.33
CA PHE A 33 -11.95 -16.28 -5.12
C PHE A 33 -11.40 -15.21 -4.20
N TRP A 34 -10.19 -14.76 -4.46
CA TRP A 34 -9.56 -13.69 -3.71
C TRP A 34 -10.10 -12.33 -4.16
N GLN A 35 -10.48 -11.51 -3.20
CA GLN A 35 -11.04 -10.18 -3.39
C GLN A 35 -10.47 -9.23 -2.35
N TRP A 36 -9.57 -8.35 -2.78
CA TRP A 36 -9.02 -7.24 -1.99
C TRP A 36 -8.63 -7.65 -0.55
N GLY A 37 -7.79 -8.68 -0.43
CA GLY A 37 -7.25 -9.17 0.84
C GLY A 37 -8.08 -10.22 1.56
N LYS A 38 -9.17 -10.72 0.96
CA LYS A 38 -10.01 -11.76 1.56
C LYS A 38 -10.46 -12.80 0.52
N TRP A 39 -10.53 -14.06 0.94
CA TRP A 39 -11.13 -15.14 0.16
C TRP A 39 -12.65 -15.12 0.31
N ILE A 40 -13.38 -15.06 -0.81
CA ILE A 40 -14.85 -15.08 -0.88
C ILE A 40 -15.30 -16.43 -1.45
N GLU A 41 -16.23 -17.09 -0.77
CA GLU A 41 -16.84 -18.34 -1.24
C GLU A 41 -18.03 -18.05 -2.17
N VAL A 42 -17.99 -18.60 -3.38
CA VAL A 42 -19.07 -18.54 -4.36
C VAL A 42 -19.65 -19.93 -4.57
N ARG A 43 -20.97 -20.02 -4.41
CA ARG A 43 -21.73 -21.27 -4.56
C ARG A 43 -22.50 -21.32 -5.86
N VAL A 44 -22.34 -22.39 -6.63
CA VAL A 44 -23.04 -22.60 -7.92
C VAL A 44 -23.69 -23.98 -7.99
N ASP A 45 -24.81 -24.05 -8.71
CA ASP A 45 -25.43 -25.30 -9.12
C ASP A 45 -24.76 -25.90 -10.36
N ASP A 46 -25.19 -27.09 -10.76
CA ASP A 46 -24.65 -27.91 -11.84
C ASP A 46 -25.26 -27.64 -13.23
N ARG A 47 -26.08 -26.59 -13.40
CA ARG A 47 -26.64 -26.23 -14.71
C ARG A 47 -25.67 -25.37 -15.51
N LEU A 48 -25.19 -25.87 -16.65
CA LEU A 48 -24.27 -25.15 -17.52
C LEU A 48 -24.98 -24.66 -18.79
N PRO A 49 -24.63 -23.46 -19.32
CA PRO A 49 -25.03 -23.06 -20.66
C PRO A 49 -24.40 -24.00 -21.70
N THR A 50 -25.21 -24.60 -22.57
CA THR A 50 -24.77 -25.56 -23.58
C THR A 50 -25.17 -25.13 -24.99
N ARG A 51 -24.29 -25.45 -25.96
CA ARG A 51 -24.59 -25.37 -27.39
C ARG A 51 -24.53 -26.80 -27.95
N GLY A 52 -25.70 -27.40 -28.16
CA GLY A 52 -25.79 -28.85 -28.39
C GLY A 52 -25.48 -29.63 -27.11
N ASP A 53 -24.67 -30.68 -27.21
CA ASP A 53 -24.31 -31.55 -26.08
C ASP A 53 -23.03 -31.12 -25.34
N ARG A 54 -22.43 -29.99 -25.72
CA ARG A 54 -21.21 -29.46 -25.08
C ARG A 54 -21.46 -28.13 -24.38
N PRO A 55 -20.73 -27.83 -23.28
CA PRO A 55 -20.74 -26.49 -22.69
C PRO A 55 -20.40 -25.43 -23.72
N ALA A 56 -21.12 -24.30 -23.69
CA ALA A 56 -20.94 -23.22 -24.65
C ALA A 56 -19.68 -22.37 -24.39
N HIS A 57 -19.11 -22.48 -23.19
CA HIS A 57 -17.94 -21.74 -22.74
C HIS A 57 -16.77 -22.70 -22.40
N LEU A 58 -15.96 -22.42 -21.37
CA LEU A 58 -14.81 -23.23 -20.99
C LEU A 58 -15.22 -24.69 -20.75
N HIS A 59 -14.49 -25.62 -21.35
CA HIS A 59 -14.69 -27.06 -21.19
C HIS A 59 -13.35 -27.80 -21.27
N CYS A 60 -13.28 -28.95 -20.59
CA CYS A 60 -12.13 -29.83 -20.70
C CYS A 60 -12.16 -30.59 -22.03
N ALA A 61 -10.98 -31.02 -22.50
CA ALA A 61 -10.87 -31.87 -23.70
C ALA A 61 -11.62 -33.20 -23.50
N GLN A 62 -11.55 -33.74 -22.29
CA GLN A 62 -12.35 -34.87 -21.84
C GLN A 62 -13.78 -34.40 -21.52
N PRO A 63 -14.81 -34.92 -22.20
CA PRO A 63 -16.19 -34.41 -22.14
C PRO A 63 -16.91 -34.71 -20.81
N ASP A 64 -16.36 -35.61 -20.01
CA ASP A 64 -16.87 -36.05 -18.70
C ASP A 64 -16.30 -35.23 -17.53
N ILE A 65 -15.32 -34.35 -17.77
CA ILE A 65 -14.71 -33.50 -16.75
C ILE A 65 -15.27 -32.07 -16.83
N PHE A 66 -15.93 -31.63 -15.75
CA PHE A 66 -16.70 -30.37 -15.73
C PHE A 66 -16.16 -29.29 -14.77
N TRP A 67 -15.07 -29.52 -14.04
CA TRP A 67 -14.59 -28.57 -13.02
C TRP A 67 -14.27 -27.19 -13.60
N ALA A 68 -13.70 -27.14 -14.80
CA ALA A 68 -13.34 -25.89 -15.47
C ALA A 68 -14.59 -25.08 -15.86
N ALA A 69 -15.63 -25.75 -16.37
CA ALA A 69 -16.91 -25.13 -16.71
C ALA A 69 -17.64 -24.58 -15.47
N LEU A 70 -17.59 -25.32 -14.36
CA LEU A 70 -18.17 -24.91 -13.07
C LEU A 70 -17.39 -23.76 -12.42
N LEU A 71 -16.06 -23.77 -12.53
CA LEU A 71 -15.19 -22.68 -12.07
C LEU A 71 -15.50 -21.39 -12.83
N GLU A 72 -15.58 -21.46 -14.17
CA GLU A 72 -15.95 -20.31 -14.99
C GLU A 72 -17.36 -19.81 -14.66
N LYS A 73 -18.32 -20.70 -14.40
CA LYS A 73 -19.65 -20.32 -13.94
C LYS A 73 -19.62 -19.55 -12.62
N ALA A 74 -18.84 -20.03 -11.65
CA ALA A 74 -18.71 -19.37 -10.36
C ALA A 74 -18.01 -18.00 -10.50
N TYR A 75 -17.02 -17.91 -11.39
CA TYR A 75 -16.33 -16.67 -11.71
C TYR A 75 -17.25 -15.67 -12.44
N ALA A 76 -18.02 -16.14 -13.43
CA ALA A 76 -19.06 -15.36 -14.09
C ALA A 76 -20.07 -14.81 -13.08
N LYS A 77 -20.51 -15.63 -12.11
CA LYS A 77 -21.41 -15.20 -11.04
C LYS A 77 -20.79 -14.11 -10.16
N LEU A 78 -19.50 -14.21 -9.82
CA LEU A 78 -18.77 -13.18 -9.07
C LEU A 78 -18.77 -11.82 -9.78
N TYR A 79 -18.68 -11.84 -11.11
CA TYR A 79 -18.67 -10.65 -11.97
C TYR A 79 -20.07 -10.22 -12.48
N GLY A 80 -21.14 -10.90 -12.08
CA GLY A 80 -22.51 -10.58 -12.49
C GLY A 80 -22.97 -11.16 -13.83
N GLY A 81 -22.17 -12.00 -14.49
CA GLY A 81 -22.56 -12.76 -15.68
C GLY A 81 -21.40 -13.10 -16.62
N TYR A 82 -21.63 -14.07 -17.52
CA TYR A 82 -20.63 -14.52 -18.51
C TYR A 82 -20.19 -13.42 -19.48
N SER A 83 -21.06 -12.44 -19.79
CA SER A 83 -20.73 -11.33 -20.68
C SER A 83 -19.63 -10.43 -20.12
N PHE A 84 -19.48 -10.34 -18.80
CA PHE A 84 -18.50 -9.48 -18.15
C PHE A 84 -17.08 -10.09 -18.16
N LEU A 85 -16.97 -11.41 -18.31
CA LEU A 85 -15.67 -12.09 -18.37
C LEU A 85 -14.85 -11.71 -19.60
N LYS A 86 -15.49 -11.24 -20.68
CA LYS A 86 -14.83 -10.78 -21.92
C LYS A 86 -13.91 -9.58 -21.71
N TYR A 87 -14.10 -8.82 -20.64
CA TYR A 87 -13.29 -7.64 -20.29
C TYR A 87 -12.23 -7.94 -19.23
N GLY A 88 -12.04 -9.22 -18.88
CA GLY A 88 -11.02 -9.67 -17.95
C GLY A 88 -9.63 -9.66 -18.58
N THR A 89 -8.60 -9.53 -17.74
CA THR A 89 -7.19 -9.71 -18.13
C THR A 89 -6.60 -10.92 -17.42
N VAL A 90 -5.53 -11.49 -17.97
CA VAL A 90 -4.80 -12.61 -17.34
C VAL A 90 -4.37 -12.24 -15.92
N GLY A 91 -3.83 -11.03 -15.73
CA GLY A 91 -3.43 -10.56 -14.40
C GLY A 91 -4.57 -10.54 -13.38
N ARG A 92 -5.78 -10.09 -13.77
CA ARG A 92 -6.96 -10.11 -12.89
C ARG A 92 -7.38 -11.53 -12.53
N ALA A 93 -7.43 -12.41 -13.52
CA ALA A 93 -7.78 -13.81 -13.29
C ALA A 93 -6.77 -14.50 -12.36
N LEU A 94 -5.47 -14.29 -12.57
CA LEU A 94 -4.42 -14.83 -11.69
C LEU A 94 -4.58 -14.32 -10.26
N GLN A 95 -4.77 -13.01 -10.06
CA GLN A 95 -5.00 -12.42 -8.75
C GLN A 95 -6.23 -13.03 -8.06
N ASP A 96 -7.36 -13.16 -8.76
CA ASP A 96 -8.62 -13.61 -8.15
C ASP A 96 -8.62 -15.12 -7.90
N LEU A 97 -7.88 -15.91 -8.68
CA LEU A 97 -7.77 -17.36 -8.51
C LEU A 97 -6.73 -17.77 -7.45
N THR A 98 -5.70 -16.94 -7.22
CA THR A 98 -4.55 -17.32 -6.38
C THR A 98 -4.32 -16.42 -5.18
N GLY A 99 -4.89 -15.21 -5.16
CA GLY A 99 -4.54 -14.18 -4.18
C GLY A 99 -3.13 -13.59 -4.34
N ALA A 100 -2.40 -14.00 -5.38
CA ALA A 100 -1.03 -13.57 -5.62
C ALA A 100 -0.91 -12.06 -5.87
N VAL A 101 0.30 -11.53 -5.65
CA VAL A 101 0.74 -10.28 -6.27
C VAL A 101 1.14 -10.61 -7.70
N VAL A 102 0.48 -9.98 -8.68
CA VAL A 102 0.69 -10.29 -10.10
C VAL A 102 1.29 -9.11 -10.84
N GLN A 103 2.33 -9.36 -11.62
CA GLN A 103 2.96 -8.39 -12.50
C GLN A 103 3.34 -9.03 -13.84
N SER A 104 3.42 -8.21 -14.89
CA SER A 104 3.93 -8.60 -16.20
C SER A 104 5.15 -7.77 -16.54
N VAL A 105 6.26 -8.41 -16.87
CA VAL A 105 7.51 -7.75 -17.23
C VAL A 105 8.16 -8.48 -18.41
N PRO A 106 9.07 -7.82 -19.15
CA PRO A 106 9.95 -8.56 -20.06
C PRO A 106 10.85 -9.51 -19.25
N PRO A 107 11.17 -10.70 -19.79
CA PRO A 107 12.01 -11.64 -19.07
C PRO A 107 13.43 -11.09 -18.92
N SER A 108 14.03 -11.28 -17.73
CA SER A 108 15.41 -10.89 -17.45
C SER A 108 16.10 -11.90 -16.53
N GLY A 109 17.42 -12.04 -16.65
CA GLY A 109 18.21 -12.99 -15.85
C GLY A 109 18.05 -12.82 -14.33
N PRO A 110 18.26 -11.60 -13.77
CA PRO A 110 18.13 -11.38 -12.33
C PRO A 110 16.73 -11.69 -11.78
N LEU A 111 15.68 -11.39 -12.55
CA LEU A 111 14.29 -11.69 -12.20
C LEU A 111 14.06 -13.20 -12.09
N LEU A 112 14.53 -13.98 -13.07
CA LEU A 112 14.39 -15.44 -13.05
C LEU A 112 15.11 -16.06 -11.86
N GLY A 113 16.32 -15.59 -11.55
CA GLY A 113 17.10 -16.06 -10.41
C GLY A 113 16.41 -15.81 -9.06
N GLY A 114 15.75 -14.67 -8.90
CA GLY A 114 15.02 -14.33 -7.67
C GLY A 114 13.62 -14.95 -7.57
N ALA A 115 12.92 -15.10 -8.69
CA ALA A 115 11.50 -15.50 -8.70
C ALA A 115 11.27 -17.02 -8.77
N VAL A 116 12.05 -17.75 -9.57
CA VAL A 116 11.84 -19.19 -9.82
C VAL A 116 12.00 -20.05 -8.55
N PRO A 117 13.00 -19.82 -7.68
CA PRO A 117 13.17 -20.63 -6.45
C PRO A 117 12.11 -20.34 -5.39
N ARG A 118 11.34 -19.27 -5.55
CA ARG A 118 10.34 -18.79 -4.58
C ARG A 118 8.95 -19.27 -4.94
N SER A 119 8.01 -19.11 -4.01
CA SER A 119 6.58 -19.37 -4.21
C SER A 119 5.94 -18.38 -5.19
N THR A 120 6.49 -18.31 -6.41
CA THR A 120 6.02 -17.47 -7.52
C THR A 120 5.66 -18.39 -8.67
N LEU A 121 4.46 -18.25 -9.24
CA LEU A 121 4.11 -18.90 -10.50
C LEU A 121 4.57 -18.02 -11.65
N LEU A 122 5.29 -18.60 -12.62
CA LEU A 122 5.86 -17.88 -13.75
C LEU A 122 5.22 -18.41 -15.04
N ILE A 123 4.61 -17.52 -15.82
CA ILE A 123 3.94 -17.85 -17.07
C ILE A 123 4.55 -16.99 -18.19
N ALA A 124 5.23 -17.62 -19.13
CA ALA A 124 5.93 -16.96 -20.22
C ALA A 124 5.16 -17.11 -21.54
N ILE A 125 5.13 -16.06 -22.35
CA ILE A 125 4.47 -16.03 -23.66
C ILE A 125 5.51 -15.69 -24.73
N SER A 126 5.53 -16.50 -25.81
CA SER A 126 6.43 -16.29 -26.94
C SER A 126 5.76 -15.42 -28.00
N GLY A 127 6.32 -14.24 -28.25
CA GLY A 127 5.84 -13.30 -29.28
C GLY A 127 4.49 -12.65 -28.96
N VAL A 128 4.22 -11.52 -29.63
CA VAL A 128 2.89 -10.90 -29.67
C VAL A 128 2.40 -10.94 -31.12
N GLU A 129 1.51 -11.87 -31.46
CA GLU A 129 1.02 -12.11 -32.82
C GLU A 129 -0.52 -12.15 -32.83
N LYS A 130 -1.16 -11.80 -33.95
CA LYS A 130 -2.65 -11.78 -34.00
C LYS A 130 -3.30 -13.15 -33.84
N GLU A 131 -2.57 -14.21 -34.17
CA GLU A 131 -3.04 -15.59 -34.15
C GLU A 131 -1.92 -16.49 -33.65
N THR A 132 -2.27 -17.55 -32.94
CA THR A 132 -1.34 -18.59 -32.50
C THR A 132 -0.73 -19.29 -33.71
N LYS A 133 0.58 -19.14 -33.89
CA LYS A 133 1.33 -19.80 -34.96
C LYS A 133 2.39 -20.73 -34.38
N ARG A 134 2.59 -21.86 -35.06
CA ARG A 134 3.67 -22.80 -34.75
C ARG A 134 4.94 -22.40 -35.48
N ARG A 135 6.01 -22.14 -34.73
CA ARG A 135 7.35 -21.85 -35.28
C ARG A 135 8.08 -23.15 -35.64
N ARG A 136 9.10 -23.04 -36.50
CA ARG A 136 9.98 -24.17 -36.89
C ARG A 136 10.65 -24.84 -35.69
N SER A 137 10.90 -24.09 -34.62
CA SER A 137 11.47 -24.61 -33.37
C SER A 137 10.49 -25.42 -32.51
N GLY A 138 9.21 -25.49 -32.89
CA GLY A 138 8.15 -26.15 -32.12
C GLY A 138 7.38 -25.22 -31.19
N LEU A 139 7.86 -24.00 -30.91
CA LEU A 139 7.15 -23.05 -30.05
C LEU A 139 5.90 -22.50 -30.75
N LEU A 140 4.80 -22.46 -30.00
CA LEU A 140 3.58 -21.72 -30.32
C LEU A 140 3.67 -20.28 -29.83
N THR A 141 3.26 -19.33 -30.68
CA THR A 141 3.13 -17.91 -30.34
C THR A 141 1.82 -17.61 -29.63
N GLU A 142 1.77 -16.58 -28.78
CA GLU A 142 0.58 -16.25 -27.94
C GLU A 142 0.14 -17.36 -26.96
N HIS A 143 0.93 -18.43 -26.83
CA HIS A 143 0.64 -19.57 -25.96
C HIS A 143 1.35 -19.41 -24.60
N PRO A 144 0.65 -19.58 -23.45
CA PRO A 144 1.30 -19.58 -22.14
C PRO A 144 2.09 -20.86 -21.86
N TYR A 145 3.35 -20.69 -21.50
CA TYR A 145 4.23 -21.74 -20.97
C TYR A 145 4.53 -21.49 -19.49
N CYS A 146 4.45 -22.52 -18.66
CA CYS A 146 4.82 -22.41 -17.26
C CYS A 146 6.34 -22.59 -17.11
N VAL A 147 7.01 -21.67 -16.42
CA VAL A 147 8.42 -21.89 -16.03
C VAL A 147 8.44 -22.74 -14.76
N THR A 148 9.09 -23.89 -14.83
CA THR A 148 9.06 -24.89 -13.76
C THR A 148 10.43 -25.14 -13.12
N GLY A 149 11.53 -24.59 -13.65
CA GLY A 149 12.84 -24.77 -13.06
C GLY A 149 13.97 -24.01 -13.76
N LEU A 150 15.10 -23.91 -13.07
CA LEU A 150 16.38 -23.42 -13.57
C LEU A 150 17.47 -24.44 -13.22
N ALA A 151 18.44 -24.61 -14.10
CA ALA A 151 19.61 -25.44 -13.88
C ALA A 151 20.86 -24.78 -14.45
N ARG A 152 22.03 -25.19 -13.95
CA ARG A 152 23.33 -24.84 -14.55
C ARG A 152 24.06 -26.12 -14.86
N VAL A 153 24.56 -26.21 -16.08
CA VAL A 153 25.29 -27.35 -16.60
C VAL A 153 26.68 -26.90 -17.00
N ARG A 154 27.70 -27.67 -16.62
CA ARG A 154 29.08 -27.42 -17.06
C ARG A 154 29.21 -27.83 -18.52
N ALA A 155 29.81 -26.99 -19.35
CA ALA A 155 30.16 -27.39 -20.70
C ALA A 155 31.22 -28.51 -20.64
N ASN A 156 30.99 -29.62 -21.34
CA ASN A 156 31.97 -30.69 -21.41
C ASN A 156 33.22 -30.21 -22.16
N SER A 157 34.37 -30.33 -21.51
CA SER A 157 35.67 -29.81 -21.95
C SER A 157 36.32 -30.57 -23.10
N THR A 158 35.57 -31.32 -23.92
CA THR A 158 36.14 -32.08 -25.04
C THR A 158 36.24 -31.27 -26.34
N ASP A 159 35.61 -30.10 -26.44
CA ASP A 159 35.60 -29.26 -27.66
C ASP A 159 36.46 -27.98 -27.57
N SER A 160 37.34 -27.84 -26.58
CA SER A 160 38.21 -26.66 -26.44
C SER A 160 39.45 -26.66 -27.34
N VAL A 161 39.46 -27.38 -28.47
CA VAL A 161 40.65 -27.47 -29.35
C VAL A 161 40.51 -26.68 -30.66
N THR A 162 39.33 -26.20 -31.07
CA THR A 162 39.18 -25.59 -32.41
C THR A 162 38.78 -24.12 -32.49
N HIS A 163 38.47 -23.43 -31.38
CA HIS A 163 38.25 -21.99 -31.43
C HIS A 163 39.02 -21.26 -30.31
N GLY A 164 40.19 -20.74 -30.68
CA GLY A 164 40.99 -19.85 -29.85
C GLY A 164 40.28 -18.54 -29.57
N SER A 165 39.62 -18.45 -28.42
CA SER A 165 39.37 -17.20 -27.70
C SER A 165 39.18 -17.56 -26.24
N GLY A 166 40.09 -17.07 -25.38
CA GLY A 166 40.15 -17.34 -23.94
C GLY A 166 38.97 -16.73 -23.19
N SER A 167 37.78 -17.30 -23.38
CA SER A 167 36.63 -17.09 -22.50
C SER A 167 36.50 -18.33 -21.62
N SER A 168 36.53 -18.12 -20.31
CA SER A 168 36.38 -19.11 -19.25
C SER A 168 35.38 -20.21 -19.61
N ALA A 169 35.75 -21.48 -19.36
CA ALA A 169 34.88 -22.65 -19.52
C ALA A 169 33.48 -22.36 -18.96
N GLY A 170 32.53 -22.08 -19.85
CA GLY A 170 31.30 -21.38 -19.50
C GLY A 170 30.22 -22.35 -19.03
N ASP A 171 29.81 -22.25 -17.77
CA ASP A 171 28.58 -22.89 -17.29
C ASP A 171 27.38 -22.38 -18.11
N THR A 172 26.63 -23.29 -18.72
CA THR A 172 25.40 -22.94 -19.44
C THR A 172 24.22 -22.96 -18.48
N SER A 173 23.49 -21.84 -18.41
CA SER A 173 22.25 -21.75 -17.64
C SER A 173 21.07 -22.21 -18.49
N LEU A 174 20.31 -23.18 -17.98
CA LEU A 174 19.12 -23.76 -18.60
C LEU A 174 17.87 -23.37 -17.84
N ILE A 175 16.76 -23.26 -18.56
CA ILE A 175 15.43 -23.02 -18.04
C ILE A 175 14.48 -24.12 -18.50
N ARG A 176 13.65 -24.60 -17.57
CA ARG A 176 12.63 -25.62 -17.84
C ARG A 176 11.27 -24.97 -18.03
N LEU A 177 10.63 -25.31 -19.13
CA LEU A 177 9.30 -24.85 -19.51
C LEU A 177 8.35 -26.03 -19.63
N ARG A 178 7.08 -25.80 -19.28
CA ARG A 178 5.97 -26.75 -19.43
C ARG A 178 4.87 -26.14 -20.27
N SER A 179 4.44 -26.85 -21.31
CA SER A 179 3.18 -26.52 -21.99
C SER A 179 2.00 -27.18 -21.26
N PRO A 180 0.93 -26.43 -20.92
CA PRO A 180 -0.27 -27.00 -20.30
C PRO A 180 -1.14 -27.79 -21.28
N TRP A 181 -0.99 -27.59 -22.60
CA TRP A 181 -1.69 -28.38 -23.61
C TRP A 181 -0.86 -29.61 -24.02
N ILE A 182 -1.36 -30.77 -23.62
CA ILE A 182 -0.83 -32.09 -23.96
C ILE A 182 -1.49 -32.56 -25.26
N GLY A 183 -0.68 -32.86 -26.28
CA GLY A 183 -1.01 -33.86 -27.30
C GLY A 183 -2.19 -33.61 -28.26
N GLY A 184 -2.29 -32.43 -28.88
CA GLY A 184 -3.15 -32.20 -30.06
C GLY A 184 -2.35 -31.91 -31.34
N GLU A 185 -3.02 -31.69 -32.48
CA GLU A 185 -2.41 -31.28 -33.78
C GLU A 185 -1.46 -30.05 -33.67
N TRP A 186 -1.63 -29.27 -32.60
CA TRP A 186 -0.86 -28.06 -32.27
C TRP A 186 0.28 -28.28 -31.27
N GLY A 187 0.43 -29.47 -30.69
CA GLY A 187 1.44 -29.78 -29.67
C GLY A 187 2.85 -29.83 -30.27
N GLY A 188 3.50 -28.67 -30.37
CA GLY A 188 4.88 -28.60 -30.78
C GLY A 188 5.80 -29.03 -29.64
N VAL A 189 6.46 -30.17 -29.81
CA VAL A 189 7.62 -30.54 -28.99
C VAL A 189 8.76 -29.60 -29.34
N TRP A 190 9.45 -29.06 -28.35
CA TRP A 190 10.64 -28.23 -28.57
C TRP A 190 11.71 -29.05 -29.31
N CYS A 191 12.12 -28.59 -30.49
CA CYS A 191 13.09 -29.26 -31.35
C CYS A 191 14.45 -28.52 -31.43
N GLY A 192 14.67 -27.52 -30.58
CA GLY A 192 15.90 -26.72 -30.57
C GLY A 192 17.00 -27.33 -29.70
N ALA A 193 18.03 -26.52 -29.43
CA ALA A 193 19.12 -26.87 -28.51
C ALA A 193 18.55 -27.26 -27.13
N TRP A 194 19.20 -28.22 -26.47
CA TRP A 194 18.79 -28.79 -25.17
C TRP A 194 17.44 -29.53 -25.17
N SER A 195 16.85 -29.80 -26.33
CA SER A 195 15.79 -30.82 -26.43
C SER A 195 16.37 -32.21 -26.16
N GLU A 196 15.56 -33.17 -25.71
CA GLU A 196 16.04 -34.53 -25.38
C GLU A 196 16.69 -35.27 -26.57
N ARG A 197 16.46 -34.80 -27.80
CA ARG A 197 17.03 -35.34 -29.04
C ARG A 197 18.23 -34.54 -29.56
N SER A 198 18.62 -33.46 -28.89
CA SER A 198 19.70 -32.58 -29.33
C SER A 198 21.08 -33.15 -28.99
N TRP A 199 22.10 -32.71 -29.72
CA TRP A 199 23.48 -33.15 -29.47
C TRP A 199 24.00 -32.63 -28.14
N GLU A 200 23.60 -31.42 -27.73
CA GLU A 200 23.94 -30.83 -26.43
C GLU A 200 23.39 -31.68 -25.27
N TRP A 201 22.17 -32.21 -25.41
CA TRP A 201 21.57 -33.09 -24.41
C TRP A 201 22.26 -34.46 -24.34
N ASN A 202 22.63 -35.04 -25.48
CA ASN A 202 23.37 -36.29 -25.53
C ASN A 202 24.81 -36.15 -25.03
N ALA A 203 25.38 -34.95 -25.10
CA ALA A 203 26.69 -34.64 -24.56
C ALA A 203 26.70 -34.53 -23.03
N LEU A 204 25.55 -34.43 -22.35
CA LEU A 204 25.50 -34.41 -20.89
C LEU A 204 26.11 -35.67 -20.27
N ASN A 205 26.77 -35.51 -19.12
CA ASN A 205 27.14 -36.66 -18.31
C ASN A 205 25.87 -37.38 -17.78
N GLU A 206 26.00 -38.65 -17.42
CA GLU A 206 24.85 -39.49 -17.04
C GLU A 206 24.09 -38.94 -15.83
N ARG A 207 24.79 -38.42 -14.81
CA ARG A 207 24.16 -37.80 -13.63
C ARG A 207 23.33 -36.56 -13.98
N ASP A 208 23.89 -35.63 -14.73
CA ASP A 208 23.21 -34.38 -15.10
C ASP A 208 22.02 -34.70 -16.02
N ARG A 209 22.17 -35.69 -16.91
CA ARG A 209 21.08 -36.18 -17.75
C ARG A 209 19.95 -36.78 -16.91
N GLU A 210 20.25 -37.63 -15.93
CA GLU A 210 19.24 -38.19 -15.02
C GLU A 210 18.54 -37.09 -14.20
N LEU A 211 19.29 -36.13 -13.66
CA LEU A 211 18.74 -35.02 -12.87
C LEU A 211 17.83 -34.10 -13.68
N LEU A 212 18.17 -33.84 -14.94
CA LEU A 212 17.41 -32.96 -15.82
C LEU A 212 16.28 -33.67 -16.57
N SER A 213 16.35 -35.00 -16.73
CA SER A 213 15.32 -35.78 -17.41
C SER A 213 13.95 -35.61 -16.76
N SER A 214 12.91 -35.55 -17.59
CA SER A 214 11.54 -35.50 -17.07
C SER A 214 11.24 -36.77 -16.28
N ARG A 215 10.66 -36.62 -15.08
CA ARG A 215 10.23 -37.76 -14.25
C ARG A 215 9.00 -38.48 -14.81
N SER A 216 8.34 -37.89 -15.81
CA SER A 216 7.12 -38.41 -16.43
C SER A 216 7.14 -38.14 -17.94
N SER A 217 6.98 -39.20 -18.73
CA SER A 217 6.98 -39.14 -20.21
C SER A 217 5.80 -38.34 -20.80
N ASN A 218 4.80 -37.97 -19.98
CA ASN A 218 3.56 -37.32 -20.44
C ASN A 218 3.49 -35.82 -20.12
N ASP A 219 4.46 -35.29 -19.37
CA ASP A 219 4.53 -33.87 -19.09
C ASP A 219 5.24 -33.21 -20.28
N CYS A 220 4.55 -32.38 -21.05
CA CYS A 220 5.11 -31.60 -22.17
C CYS A 220 6.12 -30.54 -21.67
N GLU A 221 7.13 -30.99 -20.96
CA GLU A 221 8.24 -30.25 -20.40
C GLU A 221 9.46 -30.34 -21.29
N PHE A 222 10.21 -29.25 -21.38
CA PHE A 222 11.46 -29.21 -22.13
C PHE A 222 12.43 -28.21 -21.51
N TRP A 223 13.70 -28.43 -21.79
CA TRP A 223 14.78 -27.51 -21.43
C TRP A 223 15.20 -26.67 -22.63
N MET A 224 15.60 -25.44 -22.35
CA MET A 224 16.26 -24.57 -23.31
C MET A 224 17.27 -23.68 -22.61
N SER A 225 18.18 -23.04 -23.36
CA SER A 225 19.11 -22.09 -22.75
C SER A 225 18.39 -20.83 -22.27
N VAL A 226 18.83 -20.24 -21.15
CA VAL A 226 18.27 -18.97 -20.65
C VAL A 226 18.45 -17.86 -21.69
N ASN A 227 19.58 -17.82 -22.40
CA ASN A 227 19.82 -16.81 -23.44
C ASN A 227 18.79 -16.89 -24.58
N GLU A 228 18.48 -18.11 -25.01
CA GLU A 228 17.47 -18.34 -26.04
C GLU A 228 16.06 -18.02 -25.54
N PHE A 229 15.76 -18.33 -24.27
CA PHE A 229 14.52 -17.91 -23.64
C PHE A 229 14.35 -16.38 -23.65
N LEU A 230 15.37 -15.64 -23.21
CA LEU A 230 15.37 -14.17 -23.20
C LEU A 230 15.20 -13.56 -24.60
N THR A 231 15.64 -14.27 -25.64
CA THR A 231 15.51 -13.82 -27.03
C THR A 231 14.12 -14.13 -27.62
N ARG A 232 13.49 -15.26 -27.22
CA ARG A 232 12.26 -15.77 -27.85
C ARG A 232 10.97 -15.44 -27.10
N PHE A 233 11.06 -15.20 -25.80
CA PHE A 233 9.92 -14.86 -24.95
C PHE A 233 9.86 -13.35 -24.73
N VAL A 234 8.68 -12.77 -24.87
CA VAL A 234 8.49 -11.31 -24.86
C VAL A 234 7.91 -10.84 -23.53
N VAL A 235 7.02 -11.64 -22.95
CA VAL A 235 6.31 -11.30 -21.71
C VAL A 235 6.39 -12.48 -20.75
N ILE A 236 6.68 -12.17 -19.49
CA ILE A 236 6.54 -13.11 -18.37
C ILE A 236 5.60 -12.52 -17.31
N TRP A 237 4.59 -13.29 -16.94
CA TRP A 237 3.71 -13.02 -15.82
C TRP A 237 4.28 -13.69 -14.57
N LEU A 238 4.43 -12.93 -13.49
CA LEU A 238 4.82 -13.42 -12.19
C LEU A 238 3.63 -13.29 -11.26
N ALA A 239 3.22 -14.39 -10.65
CA ALA A 239 2.22 -14.41 -9.59
C ALA A 239 2.89 -14.86 -8.28
N HIS A 240 3.29 -13.90 -7.45
CA HIS A 240 3.91 -14.15 -6.15
C HIS A 240 2.85 -14.57 -5.15
N ILE A 241 2.91 -15.81 -4.69
CA ILE A 241 1.97 -16.40 -3.74
C ILE A 241 2.39 -16.03 -2.32
N GLY A 242 1.44 -15.54 -1.51
CA GLY A 242 1.69 -15.17 -0.12
C GLY A 242 2.04 -16.36 0.77
N PRO A 243 2.65 -16.14 1.94
CA PRO A 243 3.04 -17.20 2.87
C PRO A 243 1.85 -18.05 3.35
N ASP A 244 0.70 -17.42 3.59
CA ASP A 244 -0.49 -18.11 4.09
C ASP A 244 -1.03 -19.11 3.05
N ASP A 245 -1.13 -18.69 1.79
CA ASP A 245 -1.57 -19.54 0.69
C ASP A 245 -0.52 -20.61 0.34
N TRP A 246 0.78 -20.28 0.46
CA TRP A 246 1.87 -21.26 0.32
C TRP A 246 1.76 -22.39 1.35
N ALA A 247 1.46 -22.07 2.61
CA ALA A 247 1.35 -23.05 3.69
C ALA A 247 0.15 -24.01 3.53
N LEU A 248 -0.88 -23.58 2.79
CA LEU A 248 -2.08 -24.38 2.52
C LEU A 248 -1.91 -25.32 1.32
N GLU A 249 -0.93 -25.08 0.45
CA GLU A 249 -0.77 -25.76 -0.83
C GLU A 249 0.52 -26.61 -0.88
N PRO A 250 0.43 -27.93 -0.59
CA PRO A 250 1.61 -28.80 -0.49
C PRO A 250 2.48 -28.83 -1.75
N GLY A 251 1.88 -28.62 -2.94
CA GLY A 251 2.61 -28.55 -4.21
C GLY A 251 3.62 -27.40 -4.29
N LEU A 252 3.44 -26.34 -3.49
CA LEU A 252 4.34 -25.19 -3.43
C LEU A 252 5.49 -25.35 -2.43
N HIS A 253 5.45 -26.35 -1.54
CA HIS A 253 6.49 -26.56 -0.52
C HIS A 253 7.86 -26.93 -1.08
N THR A 254 7.93 -27.30 -2.37
CA THR A 254 9.19 -27.45 -3.11
C THR A 254 9.91 -26.12 -3.35
N ARG A 255 9.22 -24.99 -3.15
CA ARG A 255 9.71 -23.63 -3.35
C ARG A 255 9.73 -22.88 -2.02
N ALA A 256 10.70 -21.99 -1.86
CA ALA A 256 10.82 -21.22 -0.63
C ALA A 256 9.71 -20.13 -0.54
N PRO A 257 9.10 -19.93 0.63
CA PRO A 257 8.01 -18.96 0.79
C PRO A 257 8.52 -17.52 0.72
N TRP A 258 7.59 -16.60 0.43
CA TRP A 258 7.75 -15.17 0.67
C TRP A 258 7.41 -14.83 2.12
N ARG A 259 8.09 -13.84 2.70
CA ARG A 259 7.63 -13.15 3.90
C ARG A 259 6.78 -11.97 3.47
N ALA A 260 5.67 -11.71 4.12
CA ALA A 260 4.73 -10.67 3.71
C ALA A 260 4.41 -9.68 4.83
N ALA A 261 4.40 -8.40 4.49
CA ALA A 261 3.80 -7.34 5.29
C ALA A 261 2.60 -6.75 4.53
N LEU A 262 1.44 -6.70 5.19
CA LEU A 262 0.18 -6.25 4.61
C LEU A 262 -0.34 -5.03 5.38
N ALA A 263 -0.76 -3.99 4.66
CA ALA A 263 -1.34 -2.81 5.28
C ALA A 263 -2.53 -2.29 4.47
N VAL A 264 -3.70 -2.22 5.12
CA VAL A 264 -4.89 -1.56 4.56
C VAL A 264 -4.95 -0.12 5.06
N ARG A 265 -4.94 0.84 4.15
CA ARG A 265 -4.96 2.27 4.46
C ARG A 265 -5.89 3.04 3.52
N GLN A 266 -6.01 4.33 3.76
CA GLN A 266 -6.83 5.24 2.97
C GLN A 266 -6.06 6.54 2.72
N TRP A 267 -6.10 7.03 1.49
CA TRP A 267 -5.76 8.41 1.15
C TRP A 267 -6.95 9.31 1.42
N ARG A 268 -6.72 10.41 2.13
CA ARG A 268 -7.69 11.45 2.46
C ARG A 268 -7.16 12.81 2.03
N ALA A 269 -8.02 13.58 1.38
CA ALA A 269 -7.68 14.88 0.89
C ALA A 269 -7.40 15.84 2.06
N GLY A 270 -6.27 16.53 2.00
CA GLY A 270 -5.83 17.47 3.02
C GLY A 270 -5.04 16.84 4.17
N PHE A 271 -4.90 15.51 4.22
CA PHE A 271 -4.14 14.81 5.24
C PHE A 271 -2.93 14.08 4.65
N ASN A 272 -3.17 13.02 3.88
CA ASN A 272 -2.15 12.10 3.37
C ASN A 272 -2.31 11.75 1.88
N ALA A 273 -3.19 12.45 1.14
CA ALA A 273 -3.31 12.36 -0.32
C ALA A 273 -2.31 13.31 -1.01
N GLY A 274 -1.03 13.01 -0.85
CA GLY A 274 0.09 13.89 -1.23
C GLY A 274 0.42 13.91 -2.72
N GLY A 275 0.10 12.84 -3.45
CA GLY A 275 0.43 12.70 -4.87
C GLY A 275 1.86 12.20 -5.14
N PRO A 276 2.23 12.00 -6.42
CA PRO A 276 3.58 11.58 -6.81
C PRO A 276 4.62 12.68 -6.58
N HIS A 277 5.91 12.30 -6.64
CA HIS A 277 7.08 13.16 -6.42
C HIS A 277 7.06 14.55 -7.09
N ARG A 278 6.38 14.69 -8.24
CA ARG A 278 6.18 15.98 -8.92
C ARG A 278 5.58 17.06 -8.00
N PHE A 279 4.80 16.66 -6.99
CA PHE A 279 4.22 17.54 -5.99
C PHE A 279 5.09 17.56 -4.73
N ILE A 280 6.26 18.20 -4.81
CA ILE A 280 7.30 18.20 -3.78
C ILE A 280 6.74 18.59 -2.39
N GLU A 281 5.88 19.61 -2.33
CA GLU A 281 5.32 20.12 -1.06
C GLU A 281 4.43 19.10 -0.34
N THR A 282 3.74 18.21 -1.07
CA THR A 282 2.74 17.31 -0.50
C THR A 282 3.14 15.84 -0.53
N THR A 283 4.11 15.45 -1.35
CA THR A 283 4.52 14.04 -1.53
C THR A 283 4.89 13.36 -0.20
N ALA A 284 5.64 14.04 0.66
CA ALA A 284 6.06 13.49 1.96
C ALA A 284 4.88 13.22 2.94
N THR A 285 3.68 13.75 2.65
CA THR A 285 2.48 13.50 3.46
C THR A 285 1.81 12.16 3.16
N ASN A 286 2.15 11.52 2.03
CA ASN A 286 1.66 10.17 1.74
C ASN A 286 2.03 9.20 2.89
N PRO A 287 1.26 8.12 3.07
CA PRO A 287 1.65 7.04 3.99
C PRO A 287 3.07 6.57 3.67
N GLN A 288 3.90 6.40 4.69
CA GLN A 288 5.30 6.00 4.52
C GLN A 288 5.51 4.64 5.18
N PHE A 289 6.06 3.69 4.43
CA PHE A 289 6.38 2.35 4.91
C PHE A 289 7.87 2.12 4.80
N ARG A 290 8.53 1.88 5.93
CA ARG A 290 9.97 1.65 5.96
C ARG A 290 10.27 0.18 5.78
N ILE A 291 11.26 -0.11 4.96
CA ILE A 291 11.82 -1.43 4.69
C ILE A 291 13.28 -1.38 5.09
N ARG A 292 13.65 -2.18 6.09
CA ARG A 292 15.04 -2.33 6.53
C ARG A 292 15.58 -3.67 6.06
N VAL A 293 16.63 -3.60 5.25
CA VAL A 293 17.39 -4.76 4.78
C VAL A 293 18.67 -4.87 5.63
N PRO A 294 18.78 -5.87 6.52
CA PRO A 294 19.90 -5.97 7.46
C PRO A 294 21.27 -6.17 6.77
N PRO A 295 22.37 -5.69 7.37
CA PRO A 295 23.73 -5.91 6.88
C PRO A 295 24.18 -7.36 7.15
N GLY A 296 24.81 -8.02 6.17
CA GLY A 296 25.28 -9.42 6.29
C GLY A 296 24.61 -10.43 5.33
N HIS A 297 23.74 -9.95 4.44
CA HIS A 297 22.98 -10.75 3.48
C HIS A 297 23.73 -10.96 2.14
N PRO A 298 23.31 -11.92 1.28
CA PRO A 298 23.75 -11.95 -0.13
C PRO A 298 23.55 -10.56 -0.75
N SER A 299 24.35 -10.22 -1.76
CA SER A 299 24.56 -8.83 -2.23
C SER A 299 23.29 -7.98 -2.45
N LYS A 300 22.12 -8.60 -2.68
CA LYS A 300 20.81 -7.95 -2.79
C LYS A 300 19.68 -8.83 -2.20
N ALA A 301 18.74 -8.22 -1.48
CA ALA A 301 17.47 -8.81 -1.07
C ALA A 301 16.40 -8.60 -2.16
N HIS A 302 15.55 -9.61 -2.38
CA HIS A 302 14.47 -9.51 -3.37
C HIS A 302 13.19 -9.07 -2.68
N VAL A 303 12.64 -7.93 -3.10
CA VAL A 303 11.45 -7.32 -2.50
C VAL A 303 10.44 -7.02 -3.59
N VAL A 304 9.19 -7.43 -3.40
CA VAL A 304 8.06 -7.08 -4.26
C VAL A 304 7.16 -6.13 -3.51
N VAL A 305 6.91 -4.96 -4.08
CA VAL A 305 5.99 -3.97 -3.52
C VAL A 305 4.77 -3.91 -4.43
N ALA A 306 3.59 -4.06 -3.84
CA ALA A 306 2.32 -3.99 -4.56
C ALA A 306 1.30 -3.09 -3.86
N VAL A 307 0.63 -2.25 -4.63
CA VAL A 307 -0.43 -1.36 -4.16
C VAL A 307 -1.69 -1.67 -4.95
N ALA A 308 -2.73 -2.14 -4.25
CA ALA A 308 -4.03 -2.43 -4.82
C ALA A 308 -5.08 -1.44 -4.31
N GLN A 309 -5.77 -0.75 -5.21
CA GLN A 309 -6.93 0.05 -4.84
C GLN A 309 -8.11 -0.84 -4.44
N LYS A 310 -9.02 -0.34 -3.61
CA LYS A 310 -10.25 -1.05 -3.29
C LYS A 310 -11.09 -1.20 -4.56
N TYR A 311 -11.48 -2.43 -4.86
CA TYR A 311 -12.31 -2.75 -6.02
C TYR A 311 -13.47 -3.66 -5.64
N GLU A 312 -14.47 -3.68 -6.51
CA GLU A 312 -15.59 -4.63 -6.49
C GLU A 312 -15.63 -5.34 -7.85
N CYS A 313 -15.91 -6.64 -7.86
CA CYS A 313 -16.03 -7.42 -9.10
C CYS A 313 -17.30 -7.13 -9.88
N TYR A 314 -18.39 -6.83 -9.18
CA TYR A 314 -19.62 -6.37 -9.80
C TYR A 314 -19.51 -4.87 -10.07
N ARG A 315 -19.24 -4.49 -11.33
CA ARG A 315 -19.11 -3.08 -11.73
C ARG A 315 -20.26 -2.64 -12.62
N SER A 316 -20.72 -1.41 -12.39
CA SER A 316 -21.42 -0.64 -13.43
C SER A 316 -20.46 -0.39 -14.60
N ARG A 317 -20.96 -0.38 -15.83
CA ARG A 317 -20.15 -0.16 -17.06
C ARG A 317 -19.31 1.12 -17.04
N ASN A 318 -19.65 2.10 -16.20
CA ASN A 318 -19.04 3.43 -16.17
C ASN A 318 -18.06 3.64 -14.99
N TYR A 319 -17.66 2.58 -14.27
CA TYR A 319 -16.71 2.71 -13.16
C TYR A 319 -15.26 2.57 -13.66
N GLU A 320 -14.50 3.66 -13.61
CA GLU A 320 -13.07 3.66 -13.91
C GLU A 320 -12.24 3.52 -12.62
N ASP A 321 -11.16 2.75 -12.73
CA ASP A 321 -10.17 2.60 -11.67
C ASP A 321 -9.40 3.91 -11.48
N GLU A 322 -9.14 4.30 -10.24
CA GLU A 322 -8.35 5.50 -9.94
C GLU A 322 -6.88 5.27 -10.31
N GLU A 323 -6.16 6.35 -10.61
CA GLU A 323 -4.73 6.28 -10.89
C GLU A 323 -3.94 6.09 -9.61
N ILE A 324 -3.25 4.95 -9.49
CA ILE A 324 -2.42 4.59 -8.34
C ILE A 324 -0.98 4.30 -8.74
N GLY A 325 -0.06 4.54 -7.81
CA GLY A 325 1.37 4.31 -7.95
C GLY A 325 2.06 4.32 -6.58
N PHE A 326 3.39 4.21 -6.59
CA PHE A 326 4.19 4.40 -5.39
C PHE A 326 5.60 4.86 -5.75
N THR A 327 6.25 5.57 -4.83
CA THR A 327 7.67 5.92 -4.93
C THR A 327 8.48 5.21 -3.86
N ILE A 328 9.75 4.90 -4.15
CA ILE A 328 10.70 4.38 -3.17
C ILE A 328 11.89 5.33 -3.02
N TYR A 329 12.24 5.67 -1.79
CA TYR A 329 13.41 6.47 -1.43
C TYR A 329 14.39 5.62 -0.64
N GLU A 330 15.68 5.76 -0.91
CA GLU A 330 16.72 5.34 0.03
C GLU A 330 16.84 6.41 1.12
N VAL A 331 16.95 6.00 2.39
CA VAL A 331 16.91 6.94 3.52
C VAL A 331 18.15 6.77 4.40
N PRO A 332 18.84 7.86 4.79
CA PRO A 332 20.02 7.77 5.62
C PRO A 332 19.69 7.23 7.04
N PRO A 333 20.67 6.56 7.69
CA PRO A 333 20.50 6.11 9.06
C PRO A 333 20.20 7.30 9.98
N GLY A 334 19.20 7.16 10.85
CA GLY A 334 18.77 8.20 11.79
C GLY A 334 17.62 9.10 11.33
N MET A 335 17.34 9.21 10.02
CA MET A 335 16.13 9.90 9.57
C MET A 335 14.90 9.04 9.87
N GLN A 336 14.01 9.53 10.73
CA GLN A 336 12.81 8.79 11.16
C GLN A 336 11.70 8.79 10.11
N ARG A 337 11.47 9.96 9.51
CA ARG A 337 10.43 10.22 8.51
C ARG A 337 11.00 11.04 7.37
N VAL A 338 10.63 10.71 6.13
CA VAL A 338 10.98 11.53 4.97
C VAL A 338 10.18 12.83 5.01
N THR A 339 10.87 13.96 4.90
CA THR A 339 10.29 15.31 4.98
C THR A 339 10.08 15.92 3.58
N PRO A 340 9.22 16.96 3.43
CA PRO A 340 9.11 17.68 2.16
C PRO A 340 10.44 18.26 1.67
N GLN A 341 11.30 18.69 2.59
CA GLN A 341 12.65 19.16 2.26
C GLN A 341 13.49 18.05 1.64
N TYR A 342 13.50 16.86 2.23
CA TYR A 342 14.23 15.72 1.67
C TYR A 342 13.72 15.36 0.27
N VAL A 343 12.40 15.37 0.06
CA VAL A 343 11.80 15.14 -1.27
C VAL A 343 12.21 16.21 -2.27
N SER A 344 12.46 17.45 -1.85
CA SER A 344 12.93 18.51 -2.75
C SER A 344 14.39 18.36 -3.17
N GLU A 345 15.21 17.76 -2.30
CA GLU A 345 16.66 17.64 -2.48
C GLU A 345 17.05 16.30 -3.13
N GLN A 346 16.26 15.24 -2.92
CA GLN A 346 16.60 13.87 -3.31
C GLN A 346 15.60 13.28 -4.30
N MET A 347 16.14 12.69 -5.37
CA MET A 347 15.35 11.91 -6.31
C MET A 347 14.95 10.55 -5.70
N PRO A 348 13.76 10.02 -6.01
CA PRO A 348 13.41 8.66 -5.63
C PRO A 348 14.39 7.66 -6.26
N LEU A 349 14.69 6.59 -5.51
CA LEU A 349 15.50 5.47 -6.00
C LEU A 349 14.83 4.81 -7.21
N ASP A 350 13.51 4.64 -7.14
CA ASP A 350 12.66 4.15 -8.21
C ASP A 350 11.19 4.56 -7.96
N PHE A 351 10.32 4.40 -8.95
CA PHE A 351 8.89 4.62 -8.79
C PHE A 351 8.05 3.78 -9.75
N ALA A 352 6.87 3.41 -9.28
CA ALA A 352 5.83 2.83 -10.12
C ALA A 352 4.93 3.97 -10.62
N PRO A 353 4.82 4.17 -11.95
CA PRO A 353 4.06 5.28 -12.52
C PRO A 353 2.58 5.18 -12.17
N LEU A 354 1.90 6.33 -12.16
CA LEU A 354 0.44 6.37 -12.01
C LEU A 354 -0.21 5.58 -13.15
N SER A 355 -1.00 4.59 -12.80
CA SER A 355 -1.75 3.77 -13.74
C SER A 355 -3.15 3.49 -13.20
N ASN A 356 -4.12 3.35 -14.10
CA ASN A 356 -5.49 2.95 -13.80
C ASN A 356 -5.62 1.43 -13.59
N LEU A 357 -4.56 0.79 -13.10
CA LEU A 357 -4.57 -0.63 -12.79
C LEU A 357 -5.19 -0.87 -11.42
N ARG A 358 -5.92 -1.98 -11.30
CA ARG A 358 -6.48 -2.46 -10.02
C ARG A 358 -5.39 -2.65 -8.96
N GLU A 359 -4.24 -3.16 -9.39
CA GLU A 359 -3.05 -3.33 -8.57
C GLU A 359 -1.81 -3.05 -9.44
N ILE A 360 -0.88 -2.30 -8.89
CA ILE A 360 0.44 -2.07 -9.45
C ILE A 360 1.47 -2.78 -8.57
N ALA A 361 2.40 -3.51 -9.19
CA ALA A 361 3.43 -4.25 -8.49
C ALA A 361 4.77 -4.13 -9.21
N THR A 362 5.85 -4.03 -8.43
CA THR A 362 7.22 -3.95 -8.95
C THR A 362 8.14 -4.85 -8.13
N PHE A 363 9.04 -5.55 -8.82
CA PHE A 363 10.11 -6.36 -8.23
C PHE A 363 11.40 -5.55 -8.10
N PHE A 364 11.97 -5.54 -6.90
CA PHE A 364 13.20 -4.84 -6.56
C PHE A 364 14.27 -5.83 -6.08
N ALA A 365 15.53 -5.51 -6.39
CA ALA A 365 16.71 -6.15 -5.81
C ALA A 365 17.46 -5.10 -4.99
N LEU A 366 17.11 -4.96 -3.71
CA LEU A 366 17.58 -3.90 -2.83
C LEU A 366 18.87 -4.33 -2.10
N PRO A 367 19.91 -3.50 -2.04
CA PRO A 367 21.07 -3.78 -1.18
C PRO A 367 20.70 -3.64 0.31
N ALA A 368 21.64 -3.98 1.19
CA ALA A 368 21.49 -3.70 2.62
C ALA A 368 21.36 -2.19 2.86
N GLY A 369 20.36 -1.77 3.62
CA GLY A 369 20.00 -0.36 3.79
C GLY A 369 18.58 -0.14 4.29
N ASP A 370 18.23 1.13 4.48
CA ASP A 370 16.88 1.57 4.88
C ASP A 370 16.20 2.26 3.69
N PHE A 371 15.00 1.80 3.34
CA PHE A 371 14.19 2.33 2.24
C PHE A 371 12.81 2.74 2.73
N VAL A 372 12.20 3.74 2.11
CA VAL A 372 10.82 4.16 2.40
C VAL A 372 9.99 4.11 1.13
N VAL A 373 8.92 3.31 1.18
CA VAL A 373 7.90 3.21 0.14
C VAL A 373 6.74 4.15 0.48
N MET A 374 6.35 4.98 -0.48
CA MET A 374 5.22 5.90 -0.38
C MET A 374 4.14 5.56 -1.41
N PRO A 375 3.13 4.75 -1.06
CA PRO A 375 1.96 4.56 -1.92
C PRO A 375 1.18 5.86 -2.08
N HIS A 376 0.84 6.21 -3.33
CA HIS A 376 0.12 7.44 -3.66
C HIS A 376 -0.89 7.23 -4.78
N ALA A 377 -1.98 8.00 -4.73
CA ALA A 377 -2.85 8.24 -5.88
C ALA A 377 -2.46 9.56 -6.56
N ALA A 378 -3.26 10.07 -7.51
CA ALA A 378 -3.10 11.45 -7.96
C ALA A 378 -3.31 12.44 -6.80
N GLN A 379 -2.75 13.66 -6.92
CA GLN A 379 -2.76 14.63 -5.83
C GLN A 379 -4.20 14.92 -5.34
N HIS A 380 -4.40 14.90 -4.03
CA HIS A 380 -5.70 15.12 -3.38
C HIS A 380 -6.78 14.07 -3.67
N ARG A 381 -6.47 12.99 -4.40
CA ARG A 381 -7.42 11.90 -4.62
C ARG A 381 -7.57 11.06 -3.36
N GLU A 382 -8.82 10.78 -3.04
CA GLU A 382 -9.17 9.90 -1.93
C GLU A 382 -9.37 8.49 -2.43
N GLY A 383 -9.01 7.51 -1.62
CA GLY A 383 -9.15 6.12 -2.01
C GLY A 383 -8.64 5.19 -0.94
N ARG A 384 -9.18 3.97 -0.88
CA ARG A 384 -8.67 2.91 -0.01
C ARG A 384 -7.69 2.06 -0.79
N PHE A 385 -6.60 1.67 -0.16
CA PHE A 385 -5.60 0.80 -0.76
C PHE A 385 -5.14 -0.29 0.20
N LEU A 386 -4.68 -1.38 -0.41
CA LEU A 386 -4.00 -2.50 0.23
C LEU A 386 -2.56 -2.48 -0.28
N LEU A 387 -1.62 -2.23 0.62
CA LEU A 387 -0.19 -2.39 0.36
C LEU A 387 0.23 -3.81 0.75
N ARG A 388 0.98 -4.46 -0.13
CA ARG A 388 1.59 -5.77 0.09
C ARG A 388 3.07 -5.68 -0.23
N ILE A 389 3.91 -5.96 0.76
CA ILE A 389 5.37 -6.00 0.60
C ILE A 389 5.82 -7.42 0.86
N PHE A 390 6.32 -8.08 -0.17
CA PHE A 390 6.90 -9.42 -0.06
C PHE A 390 8.40 -9.34 -0.08
N ALA A 391 9.07 -10.06 0.82
CA ALA A 391 10.51 -10.15 0.89
C ALA A 391 10.94 -11.61 0.94
N ASP A 392 12.04 -11.92 0.27
CA ASP A 392 12.55 -13.28 0.15
C ASP A 392 13.31 -13.74 1.41
N GLN A 393 13.78 -12.77 2.20
CA GLN A 393 14.58 -12.93 3.40
C GLN A 393 14.00 -12.09 4.55
N HIS A 394 14.60 -12.19 5.74
CA HIS A 394 14.16 -11.41 6.90
C HIS A 394 14.43 -9.92 6.65
N THR A 395 13.35 -9.16 6.47
CA THR A 395 13.36 -7.70 6.32
C THR A 395 12.32 -7.11 7.25
N ASP A 396 12.69 -6.11 8.01
CA ASP A 396 11.75 -5.43 8.90
C ASP A 396 10.95 -4.41 8.09
N VAL A 397 9.62 -4.52 8.18
CA VAL A 397 8.70 -3.63 7.47
C VAL A 397 7.70 -3.04 8.46
N TRP A 398 7.63 -1.72 8.55
CA TRP A 398 6.69 -1.02 9.42
C TRP A 398 6.20 0.29 8.82
N GLU A 399 5.03 0.75 9.24
CA GLU A 399 4.53 2.08 8.88
C GLU A 399 5.24 3.14 9.73
N VAL A 400 5.77 4.18 9.09
CA VAL A 400 6.36 5.32 9.78
C VAL A 400 5.26 6.13 10.45
N ASN A 401 5.31 6.17 11.77
CA ASN A 401 4.39 6.88 12.62
C ASN A 401 5.17 7.67 13.68
N GLU A 402 4.59 8.77 14.14
CA GLU A 402 5.17 9.62 15.19
C GLU A 402 4.47 9.33 16.51
N GLU A 403 5.19 9.54 17.62
CA GLU A 403 4.62 9.49 18.94
C GLU A 403 3.78 10.75 19.21
N ASN A 404 2.74 10.61 20.02
CA ASN A 404 2.00 11.77 20.51
C ASN A 404 2.78 12.34 21.68
N LEU A 405 3.46 13.47 21.48
CA LEU A 405 4.28 14.11 22.51
C LEU A 405 4.06 15.62 22.49
N VAL A 406 4.10 16.22 23.68
CA VAL A 406 4.28 17.67 23.84
C VAL A 406 5.74 17.88 24.24
N ILE A 407 6.57 18.24 23.27
CA ILE A 407 8.03 18.31 23.39
C ILE A 407 8.44 19.49 24.28
N HIS A 408 7.72 20.60 24.16
CA HIS A 408 7.92 21.76 25.01
C HIS A 408 6.64 22.00 25.81
N ASN A 409 6.73 21.88 27.14
CA ASN A 409 5.67 22.33 28.03
C ASN A 409 5.73 23.87 28.16
N ILE A 410 5.51 24.54 27.04
CA ILE A 410 5.49 26.00 26.90
C ILE A 410 4.46 26.62 27.84
N ALA A 411 3.45 25.83 28.19
CA ALA A 411 2.42 26.20 29.13
C ALA A 411 2.99 26.39 30.55
N ALA A 412 4.02 25.64 30.95
CA ALA A 412 4.79 25.86 32.19
C ALA A 412 5.77 27.03 32.08
N ASP A 413 6.45 27.18 30.94
CA ASP A 413 7.44 28.26 30.71
C ASP A 413 6.82 29.67 30.77
N PHE A 414 5.53 29.81 30.40
CA PHE A 414 4.78 31.05 30.54
C PHE A 414 4.01 31.18 31.88
N CYS A 415 4.05 30.16 32.74
CA CYS A 415 3.52 30.24 34.11
C CYS A 415 4.57 30.72 35.13
N ASP A 416 5.86 30.75 34.76
CA ASP A 416 6.88 31.36 35.60
C ASP A 416 6.66 32.87 35.73
N GLU A 417 6.53 33.36 36.97
CA GLU A 417 6.22 34.75 37.34
C GLU A 417 7.10 35.81 36.66
N ARG A 418 8.27 35.42 36.16
CA ARG A 418 9.29 36.31 35.56
C ARG A 418 8.95 36.78 34.14
N THR A 419 8.05 36.11 33.41
CA THR A 419 7.65 36.51 32.04
C THR A 419 6.30 37.22 31.97
N ILE A 420 5.60 37.33 33.10
CA ILE A 420 4.30 37.96 33.20
C ILE A 420 4.46 39.48 33.11
N ASP A 421 3.91 40.09 32.06
CA ASP A 421 3.93 41.55 31.91
C ASP A 421 3.03 42.20 32.97
N ALA A 422 3.63 42.58 34.10
CA ALA A 422 2.96 43.14 35.26
C ALA A 422 2.06 44.35 34.92
N ARG A 423 2.38 45.07 33.83
CA ARG A 423 1.59 46.21 33.33
C ARG A 423 0.25 45.77 32.74
N ILE A 424 0.19 44.60 32.11
CA ILE A 424 -1.05 44.03 31.56
C ILE A 424 -1.94 43.55 32.71
N LEU A 425 -1.35 42.84 33.67
CA LEU A 425 -2.07 42.32 34.83
C LEU A 425 -2.70 43.44 35.68
N TYR A 426 -1.97 44.54 35.90
CA TYR A 426 -2.51 45.71 36.60
C TYR A 426 -3.74 46.32 35.89
N LYS A 427 -3.69 46.43 34.55
CA LYS A 427 -4.82 46.92 33.75
C LYS A 427 -6.01 45.95 33.73
N LEU A 428 -5.75 44.66 33.84
CA LEU A 428 -6.79 43.64 33.89
C LEU A 428 -7.49 43.64 35.26
N ARG A 429 -6.72 43.68 36.36
CA ARG A 429 -7.24 43.72 37.75
C ARG A 429 -8.13 44.94 38.03
N THR A 430 -7.88 46.07 37.37
CA THR A 430 -8.71 47.28 37.54
C THR A 430 -10.03 47.24 36.78
N ARG A 431 -10.20 46.31 35.83
CA ARG A 431 -11.32 46.33 34.87
C ARG A 431 -12.20 45.08 34.90
N TYR A 432 -11.70 43.98 35.45
CA TYR A 432 -12.38 42.68 35.45
C TYR A 432 -12.30 42.04 36.84
N PRO A 433 -13.26 41.16 37.18
CA PRO A 433 -13.23 40.37 38.41
C PRO A 433 -12.02 39.42 38.46
N HIS A 434 -11.69 38.95 39.67
CA HIS A 434 -10.58 38.02 39.90
C HIS A 434 -10.71 36.71 39.12
N GLU A 435 -11.95 36.21 38.99
CA GLU A 435 -12.30 35.09 38.13
C GLU A 435 -13.04 35.58 36.89
N ILE A 436 -12.61 35.16 35.71
CA ILE A 436 -13.23 35.52 34.44
C ILE A 436 -13.83 34.29 33.73
N ASP A 437 -14.93 34.50 33.01
CA ASP A 437 -15.53 33.49 32.14
C ASP A 437 -15.02 33.59 30.69
N ALA A 438 -15.44 32.66 29.82
CA ALA A 438 -15.05 32.64 28.42
C ALA A 438 -15.52 33.88 27.62
N THR A 439 -16.63 34.53 28.01
CA THR A 439 -17.14 35.72 27.33
C THR A 439 -16.32 36.96 27.68
N GLN A 440 -15.92 37.07 28.94
CA GLN A 440 -15.02 38.10 29.44
C GLN A 440 -13.61 37.91 28.88
N LEU A 441 -13.11 36.67 28.79
CA LEU A 441 -11.86 36.36 28.10
C LEU A 441 -11.90 36.79 26.63
N GLN A 442 -13.02 36.55 25.94
CA GLN A 442 -13.21 37.01 24.57
C GLN A 442 -13.16 38.55 24.47
N ALA A 443 -13.82 39.26 25.39
CA ALA A 443 -13.79 40.73 25.46
C ALA A 443 -12.37 41.25 25.71
N ILE A 444 -11.62 40.61 26.61
CA ILE A 444 -10.22 40.94 26.91
C ILE A 444 -9.36 40.78 25.65
N LEU A 445 -9.44 39.63 24.97
CA LEU A 445 -8.65 39.35 23.77
C LEU A 445 -9.01 40.27 22.59
N LYS A 446 -10.30 40.64 22.45
CA LYS A 446 -10.76 41.64 21.47
C LYS A 446 -10.20 43.04 21.80
N ALA A 447 -10.31 43.47 23.05
CA ALA A 447 -9.87 44.79 23.50
C ALA A 447 -8.33 44.96 23.42
N HIS A 448 -7.57 43.91 23.75
CA HIS A 448 -6.11 43.92 23.68
C HIS A 448 -5.57 43.63 22.26
N GLY A 449 -6.44 43.27 21.31
CA GLY A 449 -6.10 43.08 19.89
C GLY A 449 -6.11 44.36 19.05
N GLY A 450 -6.70 45.46 19.57
CA GLY A 450 -6.86 46.74 18.86
C GLY A 450 -5.72 47.75 19.10
N THR A 451 -5.05 48.13 18.01
CA THR A 451 -4.49 49.48 17.69
C THR A 451 -3.75 50.34 18.74
N ASN A 452 -3.33 49.84 19.90
CA ASN A 452 -2.55 50.64 20.85
C ASN A 452 -1.03 50.42 20.68
N ARG A 453 -0.28 51.52 20.54
CA ARG A 453 1.09 51.65 19.99
C ARG A 453 2.22 50.86 20.68
N GLY A 454 1.94 50.03 21.68
CA GLY A 454 2.94 49.18 22.37
C GLY A 454 2.92 47.69 22.01
N PHE A 455 1.85 47.18 21.38
CA PHE A 455 1.65 45.73 21.21
C PHE A 455 1.07 45.38 19.84
N ARG A 456 1.93 45.32 18.80
CA ARG A 456 1.56 44.73 17.50
C ARG A 456 1.55 43.20 17.63
N GLY A 457 0.40 42.55 17.42
CA GLY A 457 0.39 41.08 17.32
C GLY A 457 -0.95 40.41 16.99
N LEU A 458 -2.08 40.98 17.42
CA LEU A 458 -3.38 40.29 17.41
C LEU A 458 -4.49 40.92 16.55
N GLY A 459 -4.29 42.08 15.92
CA GLY A 459 -5.37 42.82 15.24
C GLY A 459 -5.41 42.74 13.70
N GLY A 460 -6.64 42.67 13.17
CA GLY A 460 -7.02 43.00 11.78
C GLY A 460 -8.34 42.35 11.32
N ILE A 461 -9.43 43.12 11.23
CA ILE A 461 -10.84 42.78 10.87
C ILE A 461 -11.72 42.33 12.06
N ASN A 462 -13.01 42.73 12.03
CA ASN A 462 -14.12 42.55 13.00
C ASN A 462 -14.39 41.13 13.54
N CYS A 463 -13.51 40.15 13.29
CA CYS A 463 -13.62 38.78 13.78
C CYS A 463 -12.54 38.57 14.86
N GLY A 464 -12.85 38.94 16.11
CA GLY A 464 -12.05 38.51 17.27
C GLY A 464 -12.09 36.99 17.45
N PRO A 465 -11.32 36.41 18.39
CA PRO A 465 -11.37 34.98 18.68
C PRO A 465 -12.80 34.53 18.94
N SER A 466 -13.20 33.36 18.43
CA SER A 466 -14.53 32.83 18.72
C SER A 466 -14.67 32.46 20.20
N LEU A 467 -15.92 32.29 20.62
CA LEU A 467 -16.21 31.84 21.97
C LEU A 467 -15.73 30.40 22.19
N GLU A 468 -15.70 29.56 21.15
CA GLU A 468 -15.17 28.19 21.23
C GLU A 468 -13.67 28.19 21.51
N LEU A 469 -12.90 29.04 20.80
CA LEU A 469 -11.47 29.19 21.10
C LEU A 469 -11.24 29.68 22.53
N CYS A 470 -12.03 30.64 23.01
CA CYS A 470 -11.90 31.14 24.38
C CYS A 470 -12.22 30.05 25.42
N ARG A 471 -13.24 29.22 25.19
CA ARG A 471 -13.57 28.06 26.04
C ARG A 471 -12.43 27.03 26.04
N GLY A 472 -11.86 26.70 24.87
CA GLY A 472 -10.75 25.77 24.77
C GLY A 472 -9.47 26.26 25.45
N MET A 473 -9.15 27.56 25.32
CA MET A 473 -8.00 28.15 26.02
C MET A 473 -8.23 28.23 27.53
N LEU A 474 -9.47 28.49 27.97
CA LEU A 474 -9.84 28.48 29.39
C LEU A 474 -9.66 27.09 30.00
N ALA A 475 -10.09 26.04 29.28
CA ALA A 475 -10.04 24.66 29.75
C ALA A 475 -8.61 24.17 30.06
N LEU A 476 -7.57 24.73 29.42
CA LEU A 476 -6.16 24.45 29.71
C LEU A 476 -5.73 24.90 31.12
N ARG A 477 -6.46 25.82 31.74
CA ARG A 477 -6.08 26.43 33.03
C ARG A 477 -7.22 26.43 34.04
N ASP A 478 -8.21 25.57 33.81
CA ASP A 478 -9.31 25.32 34.74
C ASP A 478 -9.28 23.84 35.19
N PRO A 479 -8.44 23.52 36.19
CA PRO A 479 -8.39 22.17 36.74
C PRO A 479 -9.68 21.79 37.48
N ALA A 480 -10.42 22.78 38.00
CA ALA A 480 -11.64 22.60 38.79
C ALA A 480 -12.90 22.36 37.94
N LEU A 481 -12.81 22.51 36.61
CA LEU A 481 -13.92 22.36 35.66
C LEU A 481 -15.08 23.33 35.94
N GLY A 482 -14.79 24.50 36.53
CA GLY A 482 -15.78 25.47 36.99
C GLY A 482 -16.28 26.46 35.93
N GLY A 483 -15.69 26.45 34.74
CA GLY A 483 -16.00 27.39 33.65
C GLY A 483 -15.32 28.74 33.79
N ARG A 484 -14.39 28.88 34.75
CA ARG A 484 -13.81 30.16 35.18
C ARG A 484 -12.29 30.07 35.27
N LEU A 485 -11.64 31.20 35.07
CA LEU A 485 -10.18 31.34 35.07
C LEU A 485 -9.73 32.49 35.96
N SER A 486 -8.71 32.28 36.79
CA SER A 486 -8.05 33.39 37.50
C SER A 486 -7.41 34.35 36.51
N ILE A 487 -7.61 35.65 36.73
CA ILE A 487 -7.05 36.72 35.88
C ILE A 487 -5.52 36.68 35.81
N GLU A 488 -4.88 36.04 36.78
CA GLU A 488 -3.42 35.84 36.85
C GLU A 488 -2.88 34.92 35.75
N HIS A 489 -3.70 33.99 35.25
CA HIS A 489 -3.30 33.07 34.18
C HIS A 489 -3.50 33.66 32.78
N VAL A 490 -4.21 34.80 32.65
CA VAL A 490 -4.52 35.41 31.34
C VAL A 490 -3.26 35.83 30.55
N PRO A 491 -2.23 36.47 31.16
CA PRO A 491 -1.01 36.79 30.44
C PRO A 491 -0.29 35.55 29.89
N ALA A 492 -0.25 34.45 30.65
CA ALA A 492 0.34 33.20 30.23
C ALA A 492 -0.36 32.61 29.00
N LEU A 493 -1.71 32.60 29.01
CA LEU A 493 -2.51 32.16 27.85
C LEU A 493 -2.26 33.03 26.61
N ILE A 494 -2.12 34.36 26.78
CA ILE A 494 -1.79 35.27 25.67
C ILE A 494 -0.38 34.97 25.12
N GLY A 495 0.59 34.70 26.00
CA GLY A 495 1.95 34.28 25.62
C GLY A 495 1.94 33.01 24.77
N LEU A 496 1.22 31.99 25.24
CA LEU A 496 1.04 30.71 24.53
C LEU A 496 0.39 30.91 23.14
N MET A 497 -0.69 31.68 23.07
CA MET A 497 -1.35 32.00 21.79
C MET A 497 -0.42 32.76 20.83
N ARG A 498 0.43 33.65 21.34
CA ARG A 498 1.42 34.38 20.52
C ARG A 498 2.48 33.44 19.97
N PHE A 499 2.95 32.49 20.78
CA PHE A 499 3.91 31.48 20.36
C PHE A 499 3.34 30.61 19.23
N TRP A 500 2.18 30.00 19.43
CA TRP A 500 1.53 29.19 18.39
C TRP A 500 1.22 30.02 17.14
N LYS A 501 0.75 31.27 17.29
CA LYS A 501 0.54 32.17 16.15
C LYS A 501 1.83 32.48 15.39
N ALA A 502 2.97 32.57 16.07
CA ALA A 502 4.27 32.77 15.42
C ALA A 502 4.67 31.54 14.59
N ALA A 503 4.46 30.32 15.11
CA ALA A 503 4.66 29.08 14.36
C ALA A 503 3.77 29.03 13.10
N PHE A 504 2.48 29.36 13.23
CA PHE A 504 1.55 29.42 12.10
C PHE A 504 1.99 30.38 10.99
N ARG A 505 2.57 31.53 11.36
CA ARG A 505 3.08 32.51 10.39
C ARG A 505 4.31 32.02 9.63
N ARG A 506 5.19 31.24 10.27
CA ARG A 506 6.42 30.72 9.64
C ARG A 506 6.11 29.70 8.54
N CYS A 507 5.03 28.93 8.67
CA CYS A 507 4.58 27.96 7.67
C CYS A 507 3.53 28.50 6.69
N GLY A 508 3.16 29.78 6.79
CA GLY A 508 2.27 30.45 5.84
C GLY A 508 2.95 30.76 4.51
N PRO A 509 2.18 31.03 3.43
CA PRO A 509 2.74 31.16 2.09
C PRO A 509 3.77 32.28 2.02
N SER A 510 5.03 31.89 1.91
CA SER A 510 6.17 32.75 1.56
C SER A 510 6.89 32.25 0.30
N SER A 511 6.29 31.31 -0.45
CA SER A 511 6.93 30.64 -1.60
C SER A 511 6.48 31.13 -2.99
N SER A 512 5.72 32.22 -3.12
CA SER A 512 5.45 32.83 -4.44
C SER A 512 5.63 34.35 -4.44
N GLY A 513 6.89 34.81 -4.53
CA GLY A 513 7.33 36.01 -5.28
C GLY A 513 6.66 37.38 -5.07
N THR A 514 5.65 37.55 -4.22
CA THR A 514 5.01 38.83 -3.95
C THR A 514 4.70 38.90 -2.47
N ALA A 515 5.55 39.65 -1.76
CA ALA A 515 5.34 40.02 -0.37
C ALA A 515 4.13 40.97 -0.25
N THR A 516 2.91 40.45 -0.40
CA THR A 516 1.78 41.06 0.27
C THR A 516 1.85 40.64 1.72
N LEU A 517 2.43 41.54 2.52
CA LEU A 517 2.35 41.60 3.98
C LEU A 517 0.89 41.54 4.43
N SER A 518 0.29 40.35 4.42
CA SER A 518 -0.99 40.08 5.06
C SER A 518 -0.75 40.05 6.56
N ARG A 519 -0.65 41.25 7.12
CA ARG A 519 -0.65 41.53 8.56
C ARG A 519 -1.81 40.80 9.23
N GLY A 520 -1.52 39.71 9.92
CA GLY A 520 -2.24 39.28 11.12
C GLY A 520 -3.75 39.04 11.02
N ILE A 521 -4.24 38.44 9.94
CA ILE A 521 -5.68 38.20 9.75
C ILE A 521 -6.06 36.85 10.38
N TRP A 522 -7.03 36.81 11.30
CA TRP A 522 -7.56 35.56 11.89
C TRP A 522 -8.12 34.57 10.84
N ALA A 523 -8.48 35.09 9.67
CA ALA A 523 -8.87 34.33 8.49
C ALA A 523 -7.69 33.84 7.62
N SER A 524 -6.45 34.01 8.06
CA SER A 524 -5.28 33.44 7.38
C SER A 524 -5.41 31.92 7.31
N LYS A 525 -5.15 31.37 6.13
CA LYS A 525 -5.29 29.95 5.83
C LYS A 525 -3.96 29.38 5.39
N VAL A 526 -3.65 28.19 5.87
CA VAL A 526 -2.49 27.40 5.44
C VAL A 526 -3.01 26.05 4.93
N SER A 527 -2.26 25.44 4.01
CA SER A 527 -2.54 24.08 3.56
C SER A 527 -2.58 23.12 4.74
N SER A 528 -3.62 22.27 4.81
CA SER A 528 -3.74 21.28 5.89
C SER A 528 -2.65 20.21 5.84
N TYR A 529 -2.01 20.00 4.68
CA TYR A 529 -0.84 19.13 4.53
C TYR A 529 0.36 19.59 5.37
N CYS A 530 0.43 20.88 5.71
CA CYS A 530 1.49 21.43 6.56
C CYS A 530 1.22 21.20 8.06
N LEU A 531 0.06 20.64 8.45
CA LEU A 531 -0.34 20.55 9.86
C LEU A 531 0.69 19.80 10.72
N ARG A 532 1.32 18.74 10.19
CA ARG A 532 2.40 18.04 10.90
C ARG A 532 3.57 18.97 11.24
N GLY A 533 4.06 19.74 10.26
CA GLY A 533 5.13 20.71 10.47
C GLY A 533 4.71 21.85 11.41
N LEU A 534 3.43 22.26 11.36
CA LEU A 534 2.85 23.25 12.26
C LEU A 534 2.78 22.77 13.71
N LEU A 535 2.45 21.50 13.95
CA LEU A 535 2.47 20.91 15.29
C LEU A 535 3.91 20.88 15.82
N TRP A 536 4.87 20.41 14.99
CA TRP A 536 6.29 20.37 15.37
C TRP A 536 6.82 21.75 15.74
N ALA A 537 6.58 22.76 14.90
CA ALA A 537 6.95 24.15 15.18
C ALA A 537 6.22 24.74 16.40
N GLY A 538 5.05 24.19 16.74
CA GLY A 538 4.26 24.52 17.92
C GLY A 538 4.68 23.75 19.19
N GLY A 539 5.68 22.86 19.10
CA GLY A 539 6.19 22.07 20.22
C GLY A 539 5.44 20.77 20.49
N ALA A 540 4.73 20.21 19.51
CA ALA A 540 3.99 18.96 19.65
C ALA A 540 4.18 18.02 18.44
N THR A 541 4.07 16.71 18.67
CA THR A 541 3.99 15.68 17.63
C THR A 541 2.69 14.90 17.77
N ALA A 542 2.22 14.35 16.66
CA ALA A 542 1.00 13.56 16.64
C ALA A 542 1.14 12.37 15.68
N SER A 543 0.69 11.22 16.16
CA SER A 543 0.53 10.01 15.35
C SER A 543 -0.41 10.23 14.16
N ASN A 544 -0.30 9.39 13.13
CA ASN A 544 -1.09 9.47 11.91
C ASN A 544 -2.61 9.52 12.22
N LYS A 545 -3.09 8.72 13.17
CA LYS A 545 -4.52 8.70 13.56
C LYS A 545 -4.97 9.98 14.25
N VAL A 546 -4.16 10.53 15.16
CA VAL A 546 -4.48 11.79 15.85
C VAL A 546 -4.47 12.93 14.85
N LEU A 547 -3.46 12.98 13.97
CA LEU A 547 -3.36 13.99 12.93
C LEU A 547 -4.54 13.91 11.93
N GLU A 548 -4.96 12.70 11.55
CA GLU A 548 -6.16 12.48 10.73
C GLU A 548 -7.44 13.04 11.39
N ALA A 549 -7.60 12.83 12.70
CA ALA A 549 -8.72 13.37 13.46
C ALA A 549 -8.68 14.91 13.53
N LEU A 550 -7.50 15.50 13.75
CA LEU A 550 -7.31 16.95 13.74
C LEU A 550 -7.66 17.55 12.38
N VAL A 551 -7.18 16.94 11.28
CA VAL A 551 -7.51 17.38 9.92
C VAL A 551 -9.02 17.30 9.69
N SER A 552 -9.65 16.18 10.03
CA SER A 552 -11.08 15.96 9.81
C SER A 552 -11.96 16.93 10.61
N ARG A 553 -11.51 17.36 11.79
CA ARG A 553 -12.27 18.24 12.70
C ARG A 553 -12.07 19.73 12.41
N PHE A 554 -10.84 20.16 12.15
CA PHE A 554 -10.46 21.58 12.17
C PHE A 554 -10.12 22.16 10.80
N THR A 555 -10.15 21.35 9.74
CA THR A 555 -9.83 21.81 8.39
C THR A 555 -11.06 21.78 7.49
N ARG A 556 -11.10 22.68 6.52
CA ARG A 556 -12.14 22.72 5.48
C ARG A 556 -11.47 23.00 4.15
N ASN A 557 -11.89 22.31 3.09
CA ASN A 557 -11.32 22.46 1.75
C ASN A 557 -9.78 22.36 1.71
N ARG A 558 -9.21 21.42 2.50
CA ARG A 558 -7.75 21.19 2.62
C ARG A 558 -6.98 22.40 3.18
N GLN A 559 -7.66 23.27 3.91
CA GLN A 559 -7.07 24.45 4.53
C GLN A 559 -7.39 24.49 6.01
N ILE A 560 -6.41 24.91 6.81
CA ILE A 560 -6.56 25.18 8.23
C ILE A 560 -6.49 26.69 8.48
N THR A 561 -7.45 27.22 9.25
CA THR A 561 -7.41 28.62 9.69
C THR A 561 -6.53 28.76 10.92
N LEU A 562 -6.04 29.97 11.20
CA LEU A 562 -5.32 30.23 12.45
C LEU A 562 -6.12 29.79 13.68
N GLU A 563 -7.42 30.08 13.70
CA GLU A 563 -8.30 29.68 14.79
C GLU A 563 -8.41 28.15 14.91
N GLY A 564 -8.60 27.43 13.79
CA GLY A 564 -8.63 25.97 13.79
C GLY A 564 -7.33 25.35 14.27
N TYR A 565 -6.18 25.95 13.92
CA TYR A 565 -4.87 25.53 14.42
C TYR A 565 -4.72 25.77 15.94
N LEU A 566 -5.10 26.95 16.44
CA LEU A 566 -5.04 27.25 17.87
C LEU A 566 -5.96 26.32 18.69
N LEU A 567 -7.16 26.04 18.19
CA LEU A 567 -8.06 25.05 18.79
C LEU A 567 -7.45 23.64 18.77
N SER A 568 -6.80 23.25 17.67
CA SER A 568 -6.13 21.95 17.56
C SER A 568 -5.03 21.81 18.62
N MET A 569 -4.20 22.84 18.79
CA MET A 569 -3.16 22.87 19.83
C MET A 569 -3.76 22.84 21.23
N ALA A 570 -4.77 23.67 21.51
CA ALA A 570 -5.41 23.70 22.82
C ALA A 570 -6.01 22.34 23.20
N ARG A 571 -6.75 21.69 22.28
CA ARG A 571 -7.31 20.35 22.52
C ARG A 571 -6.22 19.29 22.69
N LEU A 572 -5.15 19.34 21.91
CA LEU A 572 -4.05 18.38 21.99
C LEU A 572 -3.31 18.50 23.33
N HIS A 573 -2.97 19.72 23.75
CA HIS A 573 -2.33 19.97 25.05
C HIS A 573 -3.22 19.56 26.23
N LEU A 574 -4.51 19.89 26.17
CA LEU A 574 -5.47 19.50 27.21
C LEU A 574 -5.58 17.97 27.31
N ALA A 575 -5.67 17.27 26.18
CA ALA A 575 -5.71 15.80 26.16
C ALA A 575 -4.44 15.19 26.78
N HIS A 576 -3.26 15.77 26.53
CA HIS A 576 -2.00 15.35 27.14
C HIS A 576 -1.97 15.56 28.65
N GLU A 577 -2.26 16.77 29.14
CA GLU A 577 -2.27 17.08 30.58
C GLU A 577 -3.22 16.13 31.34
N ARG A 578 -4.38 15.85 30.75
CA ARG A 578 -5.42 15.02 31.37
C ARG A 578 -5.08 13.55 31.31
N TYR A 579 -4.49 13.06 30.22
CA TYR A 579 -3.97 11.70 30.17
C TYR A 579 -2.91 11.47 31.24
N HIS A 580 -1.98 12.41 31.47
CA HIS A 580 -0.97 12.26 32.52
C HIS A 580 -1.56 12.29 33.93
N SER A 581 -2.55 13.16 34.18
CA SER A 581 -3.30 13.16 35.45
C SER A 581 -4.01 11.82 35.68
N LEU A 582 -4.58 11.25 34.62
CA LEU A 582 -5.25 9.96 34.66
C LEU A 582 -4.28 8.79 34.76
N ASP A 583 -3.13 8.79 34.10
CA ASP A 583 -2.14 7.69 34.19
C ASP A 583 -1.57 7.59 35.62
N ALA A 584 -1.34 8.75 36.27
CA ALA A 584 -0.97 8.80 37.68
C ALA A 584 -2.07 8.20 38.59
N LYS A 585 -3.35 8.48 38.29
CA LYS A 585 -4.49 7.95 39.04
C LYS A 585 -4.83 6.50 38.69
N ALA A 586 -4.70 6.09 37.44
CA ALA A 586 -5.04 4.77 36.91
C ALA A 586 -4.15 3.68 37.51
N LYS A 587 -2.88 4.02 37.81
CA LYS A 587 -1.98 3.17 38.60
C LYS A 587 -2.47 2.94 40.03
N ALA A 588 -3.36 3.79 40.56
CA ALA A 588 -3.95 3.68 41.88
C ALA A 588 -5.41 3.16 41.87
N SER A 589 -6.22 3.48 40.86
CA SER A 589 -7.64 3.12 40.76
C SER A 589 -8.15 3.13 39.31
N PRO A 590 -9.09 2.25 38.91
CA PRO A 590 -9.64 2.26 37.55
C PRO A 590 -10.42 3.55 37.23
N LEU A 591 -10.37 3.97 35.97
CA LEU A 591 -11.08 5.14 35.46
C LEU A 591 -12.61 4.95 35.53
N SER A 592 -13.33 5.91 36.11
CA SER A 592 -14.79 5.90 36.15
C SER A 592 -15.42 6.47 34.86
N LEU A 593 -16.66 6.07 34.57
CA LEU A 593 -17.45 6.63 33.46
C LEU A 593 -17.69 8.15 33.64
N GLU A 594 -17.92 8.59 34.88
CA GLU A 594 -18.12 10.00 35.21
C GLU A 594 -16.90 10.84 34.82
N GLU A 595 -15.69 10.40 35.16
CA GLU A 595 -14.46 11.08 34.77
C GLU A 595 -14.30 11.14 33.25
N MET A 596 -14.59 10.04 32.55
CA MET A 596 -14.53 10.02 31.09
C MET A 596 -15.52 11.02 30.45
N ILE A 597 -16.73 11.13 30.99
CA ILE A 597 -17.76 12.07 30.51
C ILE A 597 -17.33 13.51 30.79
N LEU A 598 -16.91 13.82 32.03
CA LEU A 598 -16.41 15.15 32.41
C LEU A 598 -15.26 15.58 31.51
N MET A 599 -14.34 14.66 31.23
CA MET A 599 -13.20 14.92 30.36
C MET A 599 -13.60 15.22 28.91
N THR A 600 -14.61 14.53 28.40
CA THR A 600 -15.08 14.71 27.02
C THR A 600 -15.83 16.02 26.85
N ILE A 601 -16.69 16.38 27.81
CA ILE A 601 -17.50 17.62 27.78
C ILE A 601 -16.60 18.86 27.87
N TYR A 602 -15.53 18.79 28.66
CA TYR A 602 -14.61 19.91 28.88
C TYR A 602 -13.48 20.05 27.84
N SER A 603 -13.51 19.23 26.77
CA SER A 603 -12.47 19.17 25.72
C SER A 603 -12.72 19.99 24.45
#